data_AF-A0AAV0WQN1-F1
#
_entry.id   AF-A0AAV0WQN1-F1
#
_cell.length_a   1.000
_cell.length_b   1.000
_cell.length_c   1.000
_cell.angle_alpha   90.00
_cell.angle_beta   90.00
_cell.angle_gamma   90.00
#
_symmetry.space_group_name_H-M   'P 1'
#
loop_
_entity.id
_entity.type
_entity.pdbx_description
1 polymer ?
#
loop_
_entity_poly.entity_id
_entity_poly.type
_entity_poly.pdbx_seq_one_letter_code
_entity_poly.pdbx_strand_id
1 'polypeptide(L)'
;MKVLTWPSSVENIRFGEDEIKIFTKRFILNTDNTIQDFRKYINNKIIVEELKELNILINTLLVSTAECQRGFRKMNLICSDIRPRLSVTNISSIMFINIIGPPVAIWNPTNYVRSWLIKHRSTNDNTKLNQEKASLWKIL
;
A
#
# COMPACT_ATOMS: atom_id res chain seq x y z
N MET A 1 -32.06 -5.61 5.48
CA MET A 1 -30.75 -5.05 5.86
C MET A 1 -30.99 -3.57 6.19
N LYS A 2 -30.90 -3.14 7.45
CA LYS A 2 -31.09 -1.72 7.79
C LYS A 2 -29.91 -0.95 7.23
N VAL A 3 -30.16 -0.07 6.26
CA VAL A 3 -29.19 0.94 5.84
C VAL A 3 -29.00 1.86 7.04
N LEU A 4 -27.82 1.81 7.67
CA LEU A 4 -27.43 2.77 8.69
C LEU A 4 -27.28 4.11 7.99
N THR A 5 -28.35 4.90 7.95
CA THR A 5 -28.31 6.29 7.54
C THR A 5 -27.38 7.04 8.49
N TRP A 6 -26.42 7.76 7.93
CA TRP A 6 -25.53 8.65 8.67
C TRP A 6 -26.36 9.54 9.60
N PRO A 7 -25.99 9.71 10.88
CA PRO A 7 -26.78 10.50 11.82
C PRO A 7 -26.90 11.94 11.30
N SER A 8 -28.15 12.39 11.13
CA SER A 8 -28.50 13.69 10.55
C SER A 8 -28.07 14.85 11.45
N SER A 9 -28.04 14.62 12.77
CA SER A 9 -27.47 15.51 13.78
C SER A 9 -26.73 14.67 14.82
N VAL A 10 -25.53 15.10 15.19
CA VAL A 10 -24.73 14.47 16.24
C VAL A 10 -24.76 15.42 17.44
N GLU A 11 -25.64 15.17 18.40
CA GLU A 11 -25.77 15.99 19.62
C GLU A 11 -24.73 15.62 20.69
N ASN A 12 -24.22 14.38 20.64
CA ASN A 12 -23.23 13.89 21.58
C ASN A 12 -21.81 14.17 21.06
N ILE A 13 -21.07 15.02 21.78
CA ILE A 13 -19.66 15.33 21.47
C ILE A 13 -18.75 14.09 21.47
N ARG A 14 -19.16 13.01 22.14
CA ARG A 14 -18.43 11.74 22.23
C ARG A 14 -18.81 10.73 21.16
N PHE A 15 -19.71 11.08 20.24
CA PHE A 15 -20.11 10.18 19.17
C PHE A 15 -18.90 9.75 18.33
N GLY A 16 -18.73 8.46 18.07
CA GLY A 16 -17.64 7.93 17.26
C GLY A 16 -16.29 7.78 17.97
N GLU A 17 -16.19 8.09 19.27
CA GLU A 17 -14.92 8.03 20.00
C GLU A 17 -14.32 6.63 20.08
N ASP A 18 -15.13 5.60 20.28
CA ASP A 18 -14.64 4.23 20.43
C ASP A 18 -14.14 3.69 19.10
N GLU A 19 -14.79 4.06 17.99
CA GLU A 19 -14.34 3.80 16.64
C GLU A 19 -13.00 4.51 16.36
N ILE A 20 -12.87 5.78 16.75
CA ILE A 20 -11.62 6.53 16.63
C ILE A 20 -10.51 5.87 17.46
N LYS A 21 -10.77 5.44 18.70
CA LYS A 21 -9.78 4.73 19.54
C LYS A 21 -9.30 3.44 18.90
N ILE A 22 -10.21 2.64 18.34
CA ILE A 22 -9.85 1.39 17.65
C ILE A 22 -9.00 1.72 16.43
N PHE A 23 -9.37 2.74 15.67
CA PHE A 23 -8.69 3.17 14.46
C PHE A 23 -7.29 3.72 14.75
N THR A 24 -7.14 4.64 15.71
CA THR A 24 -5.84 5.21 16.09
C THR A 24 -4.90 4.14 16.64
N LYS A 25 -5.42 3.18 17.42
CA LYS A 25 -4.63 2.04 17.89
C LYS A 25 -4.17 1.13 16.75
N ARG A 26 -5.00 0.93 15.72
CA ARG A 26 -4.67 0.11 14.55
C ARG A 26 -3.58 0.74 13.68
N PHE A 27 -3.59 2.06 13.56
CA PHE A 27 -2.68 2.81 12.69
C PHE A 27 -1.57 3.55 13.42
N ILE A 28 -1.43 3.32 14.74
CA ILE A 28 -0.37 3.88 15.59
C ILE A 28 -0.38 5.43 15.54
N LEU A 29 -1.59 6.01 15.61
CA LEU A 29 -1.80 7.46 15.72
C LEU A 29 -1.93 7.86 17.19
N ASN A 30 -1.65 9.13 17.50
CA ASN A 30 -1.85 9.67 18.83
C ASN A 30 -3.36 9.68 19.17
N THR A 31 -3.77 8.76 20.04
CA THR A 31 -5.19 8.52 20.33
C THR A 31 -5.82 9.68 21.08
N ASP A 32 -5.15 10.23 22.09
CA ASP A 32 -5.72 11.28 22.94
C ASP A 32 -5.89 12.58 22.15
N ASN A 33 -4.88 12.98 21.40
CA ASN A 33 -4.92 14.15 20.53
C ASN A 33 -6.00 14.01 19.45
N THR A 34 -6.05 12.85 18.79
CA THR A 34 -7.04 12.59 17.73
C THR A 34 -8.49 12.63 18.27
N ILE A 35 -8.74 12.11 19.48
CA ILE A 35 -10.06 12.19 20.11
C ILE A 35 -10.41 13.65 20.43
N GLN A 36 -9.49 14.41 21.00
CA GLN A 36 -9.72 15.80 21.34
C GLN A 36 -10.05 16.63 20.09
N ASP A 37 -9.32 16.40 19.00
CA ASP A 37 -9.57 17.07 17.73
C ASP A 37 -10.86 16.60 17.07
N PHE A 38 -11.20 15.32 17.14
CA PHE A 38 -12.47 14.81 16.64
C PHE A 38 -13.67 15.41 17.38
N ARG A 39 -13.58 15.62 18.69
CA ARG A 39 -14.58 16.37 19.47
C ARG A 39 -14.75 17.81 18.98
N LYS A 40 -13.64 18.51 18.71
CA LYS A 40 -13.67 19.87 18.13
C LYS A 40 -14.35 19.87 16.75
N TYR A 41 -14.10 18.84 15.95
CA TYR A 41 -14.76 18.66 14.65
C TYR A 41 -16.27 18.42 14.79
N ILE A 42 -16.71 17.59 15.74
CA ILE A 42 -18.15 17.38 15.98
C ILE A 42 -18.84 18.69 16.36
N ASN A 43 -18.22 19.47 17.25
CA ASN A 43 -18.80 20.71 17.77
C ASN A 43 -18.79 21.87 16.76
N ASN A 44 -17.67 22.08 16.06
CA ASN A 44 -17.44 23.28 15.27
C ASN A 44 -17.31 23.01 13.75
N LYS A 45 -17.31 21.75 13.31
CA LYS A 45 -17.01 21.31 11.93
C LYS A 45 -15.65 21.80 11.40
N ILE A 46 -14.73 22.16 12.29
CA ILE A 46 -13.38 22.60 11.95
C ILE A 46 -12.46 21.37 11.89
N ILE A 47 -11.74 21.22 10.78
CA ILE A 47 -10.69 20.20 10.63
C ILE A 47 -9.40 20.78 11.24
N VAL A 48 -8.89 20.14 12.29
CA VAL A 48 -7.64 20.51 12.96
C VAL A 48 -6.48 19.69 12.38
N GLU A 49 -5.24 20.08 12.67
CA GLU A 49 -4.03 19.53 12.09
C GLU A 49 -3.85 18.02 12.32
N GLU A 50 -4.24 17.47 13.48
CA GLU A 50 -4.08 16.04 13.79
C GLU A 50 -5.19 15.20 13.14
N LEU A 51 -6.37 15.79 12.93
CA LEU A 51 -7.40 15.25 12.06
C LEU A 51 -6.98 15.17 10.58
N LYS A 52 -5.97 15.95 10.16
CA LYS A 52 -5.46 15.90 8.78
C LYS A 52 -4.78 14.57 8.49
N GLU A 53 -4.00 14.04 9.43
CA GLU A 53 -3.38 12.71 9.30
C GLU A 53 -4.44 11.62 9.22
N LEU A 54 -5.44 11.67 10.11
CA LEU A 54 -6.59 10.77 10.07
C LEU A 54 -7.34 10.88 8.72
N ASN A 55 -7.54 12.08 8.21
CA ASN A 55 -8.20 12.32 6.92
C ASN A 55 -7.38 11.79 5.74
N ILE A 56 -6.06 12.02 5.71
CA ILE A 56 -5.17 11.45 4.70
C ILE A 56 -5.24 9.93 4.74
N LEU A 57 -5.17 9.36 5.94
CA LEU A 57 -5.22 7.92 6.14
C LEU A 57 -6.57 7.34 5.67
N ILE A 58 -7.70 7.96 6.01
CA ILE A 58 -9.04 7.55 5.52
C ILE A 58 -9.08 7.58 4.00
N ASN A 59 -8.60 8.65 3.37
CA ASN A 59 -8.59 8.77 1.91
C ASN A 59 -7.62 7.77 1.23
N THR A 60 -6.61 7.29 1.97
CA THR A 60 -5.64 6.30 1.47
C THR A 60 -6.14 4.86 1.66
N LEU A 61 -6.77 4.57 2.80
CA LEU A 61 -7.28 3.24 3.15
C LEU A 61 -8.58 2.89 2.43
N LEU A 62 -9.39 3.90 2.14
CA LEU A 62 -10.54 3.76 1.26
C LEU A 62 -10.05 3.68 -0.18
N VAL A 63 -9.34 2.59 -0.49
CA VAL A 63 -9.18 2.12 -1.86
C VAL A 63 -10.60 2.02 -2.42
N SER A 64 -10.89 2.76 -3.49
CA SER A 64 -12.21 2.75 -4.08
C SER A 64 -12.64 1.31 -4.37
N THR A 65 -13.93 1.00 -4.23
CA THR A 65 -14.45 -0.34 -4.55
C THR A 65 -14.04 -0.77 -5.96
N ALA A 66 -13.92 0.18 -6.89
CA ALA A 66 -13.41 -0.03 -8.25
C ALA A 66 -11.93 -0.48 -8.28
N GLU A 67 -11.05 0.16 -7.49
CA GLU A 67 -9.64 -0.23 -7.39
C GLU A 67 -9.47 -1.61 -6.73
N CYS A 68 -10.27 -1.92 -5.69
CA CYS A 68 -10.31 -3.27 -5.11
C CYS A 68 -10.76 -4.32 -6.15
N GLN A 69 -11.84 -4.06 -6.89
CA GLN A 69 -12.33 -4.95 -7.96
C GLN A 69 -11.30 -5.13 -9.07
N ARG A 70 -10.57 -4.07 -9.44
CA ARG A 70 -9.46 -4.15 -10.39
C ARG A 70 -8.36 -5.09 -9.89
N GLY A 71 -8.00 -5.02 -8.61
CA GLY A 71 -7.07 -5.95 -7.97
C GLY A 71 -7.55 -7.41 -8.03
N PHE A 72 -8.82 -7.68 -7.70
CA PHE A 72 -9.39 -9.02 -7.79
C PHE A 72 -9.45 -9.55 -9.23
N ARG A 73 -9.79 -8.70 -10.21
CA ARG A 73 -9.75 -9.09 -11.63
C ARG A 73 -8.34 -9.49 -12.06
N LYS A 74 -7.32 -8.77 -11.59
CA LYS A 74 -5.90 -9.13 -11.84
C LYS A 74 -5.54 -10.45 -11.15
N MET A 75 -6.05 -10.70 -9.95
CA MET A 75 -5.89 -11.99 -9.26
C MET A 75 -6.42 -13.14 -10.11
N ASN A 76 -7.64 -13.01 -10.63
CA ASN A 76 -8.28 -14.05 -11.42
C ASN A 76 -7.51 -14.34 -12.72
N LEU A 77 -6.86 -13.33 -13.29
CA LEU A 77 -5.99 -13.52 -14.46
C LEU A 77 -4.68 -14.27 -14.10
N ILE A 78 -4.13 -14.03 -12.91
CA ILE A 78 -2.90 -14.69 -12.42
C ILE A 78 -3.22 -16.14 -12.00
N CYS A 79 -4.28 -16.33 -11.23
CA CYS A 79 -4.79 -17.61 -10.72
C CYS A 79 -5.73 -18.30 -11.71
N SER A 80 -5.40 -18.29 -13.00
CA SER A 80 -6.17 -18.97 -14.04
C SER A 80 -5.98 -20.49 -13.94
N ASP A 81 -7.02 -21.28 -14.28
CA ASP A 81 -7.00 -22.75 -14.23
C ASP A 81 -5.84 -23.41 -15.00
N ILE A 82 -5.25 -22.71 -15.97
CA ILE A 82 -4.17 -23.20 -16.83
C ILE A 82 -2.79 -23.08 -16.15
N ARG A 83 -2.63 -22.23 -15.13
CA ARG A 83 -1.34 -22.05 -14.43
C ARG A 83 -1.23 -23.02 -13.25
N PRO A 84 -0.26 -23.96 -13.25
CA PRO A 84 -0.12 -24.90 -12.14
C PRO A 84 0.33 -24.16 -10.88
N ARG A 85 -0.51 -24.21 -9.84
CA ARG A 85 -0.15 -24.15 -8.41
C ARG A 85 0.95 -23.13 -8.03
N LEU A 86 0.79 -21.86 -8.39
CA LEU A 86 1.62 -20.80 -7.81
C LEU A 86 1.40 -20.77 -6.29
N SER A 87 2.49 -20.66 -5.52
CA SER A 87 2.37 -20.45 -4.07
C SER A 87 1.70 -19.11 -3.77
N VAL A 88 1.06 -18.99 -2.60
CA VAL A 88 0.45 -17.73 -2.16
C VAL A 88 1.46 -16.58 -2.17
N THR A 89 2.70 -16.86 -1.77
CA THR A 89 3.80 -15.89 -1.82
C THR A 89 4.06 -15.38 -3.24
N ASN A 90 4.13 -16.29 -4.21
CA ASN A 90 4.37 -15.91 -5.61
C ASN A 90 3.19 -15.14 -6.20
N ILE A 91 1.95 -15.56 -5.89
CA ILE A 91 0.73 -14.84 -6.30
C ILE A 91 0.76 -13.42 -5.75
N SER A 92 1.05 -13.25 -4.45
CA SER A 92 1.14 -11.95 -3.81
C SER A 92 2.20 -11.05 -4.45
N SER A 93 3.38 -11.58 -4.76
CA SER A 93 4.44 -10.81 -5.44
C SER A 93 4.03 -10.39 -6.85
N ILE A 94 3.39 -11.26 -7.63
CA ILE A 94 2.92 -10.93 -8.98
C ILE A 94 1.78 -9.89 -8.90
N MET A 95 0.87 -10.01 -7.94
CA MET A 95 -0.18 -9.01 -7.72
C MET A 95 0.42 -7.65 -7.36
N PHE A 96 1.42 -7.61 -6.47
CA PHE A 96 2.11 -6.38 -6.11
C PHE A 96 2.73 -5.71 -7.35
N ILE A 97 3.43 -6.46 -8.19
CA ILE A 97 4.00 -5.94 -9.44
C ILE A 97 2.90 -5.44 -10.39
N ASN A 98 1.76 -6.13 -10.49
CA ASN A 98 0.67 -5.73 -11.39
C ASN A 98 -0.10 -4.49 -10.92
N ILE A 99 -0.14 -4.24 -9.61
CA ILE A 99 -0.88 -3.13 -9.00
C ILE A 99 0.01 -1.89 -8.87
N ILE A 100 1.24 -2.07 -8.38
CA ILE A 100 2.17 -0.97 -8.03
C ILE A 100 3.27 -0.79 -9.06
N GLY A 101 3.58 -1.82 -9.85
CA GLY A 101 4.68 -1.79 -10.81
C GLY A 101 4.41 -0.85 -11.99
N PRO A 102 5.48 -0.35 -12.62
CA PRO A 102 5.36 0.46 -13.83
C PRO A 102 4.71 -0.35 -14.96
N PRO A 103 3.98 0.31 -15.89
CA PRO A 103 3.46 -0.36 -17.07
C PRO A 103 4.58 -1.11 -17.81
N VAL A 104 4.28 -2.32 -18.31
CA VAL A 104 5.26 -3.18 -18.99
C VAL A 104 5.97 -2.44 -20.14
N ALA A 105 5.28 -1.53 -20.82
CA ALA A 105 5.83 -0.73 -21.91
C ALA A 105 6.97 0.22 -21.48
N ILE A 106 7.01 0.64 -20.22
CA ILE A 106 8.00 1.57 -19.66
C ILE A 106 8.99 0.83 -18.75
N TRP A 107 8.69 -0.42 -18.40
CA TRP A 107 9.53 -1.22 -17.52
C TRP A 107 10.83 -1.62 -18.23
N ASN A 108 11.97 -1.21 -17.69
CA ASN A 108 13.29 -1.64 -18.16
C ASN A 108 13.79 -2.85 -17.32
N PRO A 109 13.75 -4.08 -17.86
CA PRO A 109 14.18 -5.26 -17.12
C PRO A 109 15.70 -5.36 -16.95
N THR A 110 16.49 -4.60 -17.71
CA THR A 110 17.94 -4.78 -17.88
C THR A 110 18.69 -4.77 -16.54
N ASN A 111 18.35 -3.82 -15.66
CA ASN A 111 19.01 -3.69 -14.35
C ASN A 111 18.71 -4.88 -13.43
N TYR A 112 17.46 -5.35 -13.46
CA TYR A 112 17.03 -6.48 -12.64
C TYR A 112 17.64 -7.80 -13.15
N VAL A 113 17.58 -8.03 -14.45
CA VAL A 113 18.16 -9.23 -15.09
C VAL A 113 19.67 -9.28 -14.87
N ARG A 114 20.39 -8.16 -15.05
CA ARG A 114 21.83 -8.09 -14.78
C ARG A 114 22.14 -8.41 -13.32
N SER A 115 21.41 -7.83 -12.36
CA SER A 115 21.60 -8.09 -10.93
C SER A 115 21.30 -9.55 -10.56
N TRP A 116 20.22 -10.12 -11.12
CA TRP A 116 19.86 -11.52 -10.91
C TRP A 116 20.92 -12.45 -11.48
N LEU A 117 21.41 -12.20 -12.69
CA LEU A 117 22.50 -12.96 -13.32
C LEU A 117 23.80 -12.90 -12.51
N ILE A 118 24.14 -11.74 -11.93
CA ILE A 118 25.32 -11.60 -11.06
C ILE A 118 25.13 -12.43 -9.78
N LYS A 119 23.96 -12.37 -9.16
CA LYS A 119 23.67 -13.03 -7.88
C LYS A 119 23.49 -14.56 -8.00
N HIS A 120 22.99 -15.02 -9.15
CA HIS A 120 22.69 -16.42 -9.44
C HIS A 120 23.64 -17.03 -10.48
N ARG A 121 24.80 -16.40 -10.71
CA ARG A 121 25.89 -16.95 -11.52
C ARG A 121 26.54 -18.12 -10.77
N SER A 122 25.92 -19.29 -10.86
CA SER A 122 26.53 -20.56 -10.46
C SER A 122 27.28 -21.18 -11.64
N THR A 123 28.19 -20.44 -12.27
CA THR A 123 29.16 -21.00 -13.21
C THR A 123 30.47 -20.21 -13.14
N ASN A 124 31.51 -20.96 -12.80
CA ASN A 124 32.91 -20.62 -12.61
C ASN A 124 33.53 -19.91 -13.84
N ASP A 125 33.43 -18.59 -13.90
CA ASP A 125 34.18 -17.80 -14.89
C ASP A 125 34.89 -16.62 -14.22
N ASN A 126 36.12 -16.90 -13.79
CA ASN A 126 37.01 -16.04 -13.01
C ASN A 126 37.75 -15.00 -13.88
N THR A 127 37.16 -14.57 -14.99
CA THR A 127 37.82 -13.63 -15.90
C THR A 127 36.98 -12.39 -16.09
N LYS A 128 37.49 -11.25 -15.59
CA LYS A 128 37.09 -9.84 -15.86
C LYS A 128 36.27 -9.08 -14.80
N LEU A 129 36.29 -9.47 -13.53
CA LEU A 129 35.63 -8.72 -12.44
C LEU A 129 36.34 -7.43 -11.97
N ASN A 130 37.53 -7.12 -12.48
CA ASN A 130 38.34 -5.99 -11.97
C ASN A 130 38.22 -4.67 -12.76
N GLN A 131 37.51 -4.61 -13.89
CA GLN A 131 37.41 -3.37 -14.68
C GLN A 131 36.08 -2.61 -14.49
N GLU A 132 34.97 -3.30 -14.17
CA GLU A 132 33.64 -2.66 -14.09
C GLU A 132 33.30 -2.09 -12.70
N LYS A 133 33.93 -2.59 -11.63
CA LYS A 133 33.71 -2.09 -10.27
C LYS A 133 34.12 -0.63 -10.10
N ALA A 134 35.07 -0.11 -10.89
CA ALA A 134 35.51 1.28 -10.81
C ALA A 134 34.50 2.29 -11.41
N SER A 135 33.58 1.83 -12.27
CA SER A 135 32.66 2.70 -13.01
C SER A 135 31.37 2.99 -12.25
N LEU A 136 30.92 2.06 -11.40
CA LEU A 136 29.63 2.16 -10.71
C LEU A 136 29.65 3.10 -9.48
N TRP A 137 30.82 3.37 -8.91
CA TRP A 137 30.96 4.30 -7.76
C TRP A 137 31.04 5.78 -8.17
N LYS A 138 30.94 6.12 -9.47
CA LYS A 138 30.97 7.51 -9.95
C LYS A 138 29.59 8.11 -10.22
N ILE A 139 28.51 7.35 -9.98
CA ILE A 139 27.11 7.79 -10.23
C ILE A 139 26.32 7.92 -8.90
N LEU A 140 27.00 7.81 -7.76
CA LEU A 140 26.50 8.25 -6.45
C LEU A 140 27.26 9.51 -6.04
#